data_AF-A0A382T133-F1
#
_entry.id   AF-A0A382T133-F1
#
_cell.length_a   1.000
_cell.length_b   1.000
_cell.length_c   1.000
_cell.angle_alpha   90.00
_cell.angle_beta   90.00
_cell.angle_gamma   90.00
#
_symmetry.space_group_name_H-M   'P 1'
#
loop_
_entity.id
_entity.type
_entity.pdbx_description
1 polymer ?
#
loop_
_entity_poly.entity_id
_entity_poly.type
_entity_poly.pdbx_seq_one_letter_code
_entity_poly.pdbx_strand_id
1 'polypeptide(L)' 'MIHKIELSKTIHLLGTILGLVIKEQEGSLIFNKVEKIRVLSKASRGNNSKKNINNYFKQLKSEIFKLSEKES' A
#
# COMPACT_ATOMS: atom_id res chain seq x y z
N MET A 1 4.20 19.10 -18.21
CA MET A 1 4.96 17.86 -17.91
C MET A 1 5.85 18.01 -16.67
N ILE A 2 6.53 19.15 -16.51
CA ILE A 2 7.39 19.49 -15.36
C ILE A 2 6.67 19.38 -14.01
N HIS A 3 5.50 20.00 -13.85
CA HIS A 3 4.71 19.94 -12.61
C HIS A 3 4.29 18.51 -12.19
N LYS A 4 4.08 17.59 -13.14
CA LYS A 4 3.74 16.19 -12.82
C LYS A 4 4.94 15.44 -12.23
N ILE A 5 6.15 15.77 -12.68
CA ILE A 5 7.40 15.19 -12.17
C ILE A 5 7.67 15.71 -10.75
N GLU A 6 7.48 17.01 -10.51
CA GLU A 6 7.60 17.62 -9.18
C GLU A 6 6.61 17.00 -8.18
N LEU A 7 5.33 16.90 -8.56
CA LEU A 7 4.31 16.28 -7.72
C LEU A 7 4.66 14.82 -7.36
N SER A 8 5.09 14.02 -8.34
CA SER A 8 5.48 12.63 -8.09
C SER A 8 6.69 12.51 -7.16
N LYS A 9 7.67 13.41 -7.25
CA LYS A 9 8.84 13.43 -6.36
C LYS A 9 8.42 13.80 -4.94
N THR A 10 7.58 14.81 -4.77
CA THR A 10 7.06 15.22 -3.46
C THR A 10 6.24 14.12 -2.81
N ILE A 11 5.31 13.49 -3.53
CA ILE A 11 4.50 12.36 -3.00
C ILE A 11 5.42 11.19 -2.60
N HIS A 12 6.45 10.89 -3.41
CA HIS A 12 7.38 9.82 -3.08
C HIS A 12 8.17 10.11 -1.81
N LEU A 13 8.70 11.32 -1.66
CA LEU A 13 9.43 11.74 -0.46
C LEU A 13 8.53 11.65 0.79
N LEU A 14 7.31 12.19 0.71
CA LEU A 14 6.36 12.14 1.82
C LEU A 14 5.97 10.71 2.18
N GLY A 15 5.76 9.84 1.18
CA GLY A 15 5.46 8.43 1.40
C GLY A 15 6.62 7.69 2.08
N THR A 16 7.87 7.97 1.70
CA THR A 16 9.06 7.41 2.35
C THR A 16 9.16 7.85 3.80
N ILE A 17 8.99 9.15 4.09
CA ILE A 17 9.03 9.67 5.46
C ILE A 17 7.93 9.04 6.30
N LEU A 18 6.69 9.00 5.79
CA LEU A 18 5.57 8.38 6.49
C LEU A 18 5.82 6.90 6.79
N GLY A 19 6.38 6.15 5.84
CA GLY A 19 6.73 4.74 6.04
C GLY A 19 7.78 4.54 7.14
N LEU A 20 8.78 5.41 7.23
CA LEU A 20 9.76 5.41 8.32
C LEU A 20 9.11 5.69 9.67
N VAL A 21 8.26 6.72 9.75
CA VAL A 21 7.54 7.10 10.98
C VAL A 21 6.64 5.98 11.47
N ILE A 22 5.85 5.34 10.59
CA ILE A 22 4.99 4.19 10.96
C ILE A 22 5.84 3.06 11.53
N LYS A 23 6.96 2.74 10.88
CA LYS A 23 7.83 1.63 11.32
C LYS A 23 8.47 1.92 12.69
N GLU A 24 8.83 3.17 12.95
CA GLU A 24 9.41 3.60 14.22
C GLU A 24 8.38 3.61 15.36
N GLN A 25 7.17 4.13 15.11
CA GLN A 25 6.14 4.32 16.14
C GLN A 25 5.32 3.05 16.42
N GLU A 26 4.87 2.36 15.37
CA GLU A 26 3.97 1.20 15.46
C GLU A 26 4.70 -0.14 15.30
N GLY A 27 5.99 -0.09 14.97
CA GLY A 27 6.83 -1.25 14.78
C GLY A 27 6.69 -1.92 13.41
N SER A 28 7.57 -2.90 13.17
CA SER A 28 7.68 -3.56 11.86
C SER A 28 6.45 -4.40 11.49
N LEU A 29 5.69 -4.91 12.48
CA LEU A 29 4.51 -5.74 12.21
C LEU A 29 3.39 -4.93 11.55
N ILE A 30 3.05 -3.77 12.11
CA ILE A 30 2.04 -2.86 11.54
C ILE A 30 2.52 -2.30 10.19
N PHE A 31 3.77 -1.85 10.11
CA PHE A 31 4.37 -1.39 8.86
C PHE A 31 4.24 -2.44 7.73
N ASN A 32 4.55 -3.71 8.02
CA ASN A 32 4.46 -4.79 7.03
C ASN A 32 3.01 -5.03 6.57
N LYS A 33 2.03 -4.91 7.46
CA LYS A 33 0.60 -5.02 7.09
C LYS A 33 0.19 -3.88 6.15
N VAL A 34 0.56 -2.64 6.48
CA VAL A 34 0.30 -1.46 5.63
C VAL A 34 0.91 -1.61 4.25
N GLU A 35 2.19 -1.99 4.17
CA GLU A 35 2.89 -2.18 2.90
C GLU A 35 2.30 -3.32 2.06
N LYS A 36 1.88 -4.42 2.70
CA LYS A 36 1.22 -5.53 2.02
C LYS A 36 -0.10 -5.09 1.38
N ILE A 37 -0.93 -4.33 2.11
CA ILE A 37 -2.18 -3.75 1.58
C ILE A 37 -1.87 -2.80 0.42
N ARG A 38 -0.86 -1.92 0.56
CA ARG A 38 -0.45 -0.96 -0.49
C ARG A 38 -0.05 -1.67 -1.79
N VAL A 39 0.77 -2.72 -1.70
CA VAL A 39 1.24 -3.50 -2.86
C VAL A 39 0.07 -4.21 -3.54
N LEU A 40 -0.78 -4.90 -2.78
CA LEU A 40 -1.96 -5.59 -3.31
C LEU A 40 -2.95 -4.62 -3.97
N SER A 41 -3.18 -3.47 -3.35
CA SER A 41 -4.03 -2.38 -3.86
C SER A 41 -3.50 -1.80 -5.17
N LYS A 42 -2.18 -1.61 -5.29
CA LYS A 42 -1.55 -1.19 -6.55
C LYS A 42 -1.70 -2.27 -7.62
N ALA A 43 -1.45 -3.53 -7.27
CA ALA A 43 -1.51 -4.65 -8.21
C ALA A 43 -2.94 -4.93 -8.73
N SER A 44 -3.96 -4.70 -7.90
CA SER A 44 -5.37 -4.87 -8.26
C SER A 44 -5.93 -3.73 -9.15
N ARG A 45 -5.17 -2.65 -9.37
CA ARG A 45 -5.52 -1.57 -10.31
C ARG A 45 -4.55 -1.43 -11.48
N GLY A 46 -3.52 -2.28 -11.53
CA GLY A 46 -2.47 -2.22 -12.55
C GLY A 46 -2.90 -2.81 -13.89
N ASN A 47 -2.01 -2.72 -14.87
CA ASN A 47 -2.24 -3.22 -16.24
C ASN A 47 -1.85 -4.69 -16.39
N ASN A 48 -2.37 -5.55 -15.52
CA ASN A 48 -2.16 -7.01 -15.59
C ASN A 48 -3.34 -7.70 -16.29
N SER A 49 -3.22 -9.02 -16.52
CA SER A 49 -4.36 -9.82 -16.98
C SER A 49 -5.53 -9.71 -16.00
N LYS A 50 -6.77 -9.74 -16.51
CA LYS A 50 -8.00 -9.69 -15.70
C LYS A 50 -8.00 -10.77 -14.60
N LYS A 51 -7.47 -11.96 -14.91
CA LYS A 51 -7.30 -13.06 -13.95
C LYS A 51 -6.38 -12.66 -12.79
N ASN A 52 -5.22 -12.06 -13.09
CA ASN A 52 -4.26 -11.64 -12.07
C ASN A 52 -4.80 -10.49 -11.22
N ILE A 53 -5.44 -9.49 -11.85
CA ILE A 53 -6.11 -8.39 -11.14
C ILE A 53 -7.14 -8.93 -10.13
N ASN A 54 -8.01 -9.84 -10.58
CA ASN A 54 -9.01 -10.45 -9.71
C ASN A 54 -8.38 -11.24 -8.56
N ASN A 55 -7.26 -11.94 -8.81
CA ASN A 55 -6.54 -12.65 -7.78
C ASN A 55 -5.95 -11.70 -6.71
N TYR A 56 -5.28 -10.62 -7.14
CA TYR A 56 -4.77 -9.60 -6.21
C TYR A 56 -5.89 -8.92 -5.44
N PHE A 57 -7.04 -8.67 -6.07
CA PHE A 57 -8.20 -8.11 -5.40
C PHE A 57 -8.79 -9.05 -4.34
N LYS A 58 -8.85 -10.36 -4.61
CA LYS A 58 -9.26 -11.36 -3.60
C LYS A 58 -8.27 -11.41 -2.43
N GLN A 59 -6.97 -11.36 -2.70
CA GLN A 59 -5.94 -11.30 -1.67
C GLN A 59 -6.07 -10.03 -0.84
N LEU A 60 -6.24 -8.87 -1.48
CA LEU A 60 -6.45 -7.59 -0.81
C LEU A 60 -7.63 -7.66 0.16
N LYS A 61 -8.79 -8.15 -0.31
CA LYS A 61 -9.97 -8.34 0.55
C LYS A 61 -9.64 -9.24 1.75
N SER A 62 -8.99 -10.38 1.51
CA SER A 62 -8.64 -11.31 2.58
C SER A 62 -7.72 -10.67 3.63
N GLU A 63 -6.75 -9.86 3.22
CA GLU A 63 -5.86 -9.17 4.17
C GLU A 63 -6.59 -8.09 4.96
N ILE A 64 -7.53 -7.37 4.36
CA ILE A 64 -8.38 -6.39 5.06
C ILE A 64 -9.28 -7.09 6.09
N PHE A 65 -9.92 -8.21 5.73
CA PHE A 65 -10.78 -8.96 6.66
C PHE A 65 -10.02 -9.62 7.83
N LYS A 66 -8.68 -9.74 7.76
CA LYS A 66 -7.86 -10.27 8.85
C LYS A 66 -7.41 -9.20 9.83
N LEU A 67 -7.66 -7.92 9.56
CA LEU A 67 -7.35 -6.84 10.49
C LEU A 67 -8.20 -7.00 11.75
N SER A 68 -7.57 -6.80 12.91
CA SER A 68 -8.32 -6.72 14.17
C SER A 68 -9.06 -5.39 14.29
N GLU A 69 -9.99 -5.28 15.23
CA GLU A 69 -10.73 -4.01 15.48
C GLU A 69 -9.81 -2.84 15.79
N LYS A 70 -8.65 -3.09 16.42
CA LYS A 70 -7.65 -2.05 16.70
C LYS A 70 -6.86 -1.60 15.46
N GLU A 71 -6.95 -2.37 14.37
CA GLU A 71 -6.20 -2.16 13.13
C GLU A 71 -7.09 -1.72 11.94
N SER A 72 -8.42 -1.79 12.11
CA SER A 72 -9.44 -1.41 11.12
C SER A 72 -10.00 -0.02 11.38
#